data_AF-A0A7V1I386-F1
#
_entry.id   AF-A0A7V1I386-F1
#
_cell.length_a   1.000
_cell.length_b   1.000
_cell.length_c   1.000
_cell.angle_alpha   90.00
_cell.angle_beta   90.00
_cell.angle_gamma   90.00
#
_symmetry.space_group_name_H-M   'P 1'
#
loop_
_entity.id
_entity.type
_entity.pdbx_description
1 polymer ?
#
loop_
_entity_poly.entity_id
_entity_poly.type
_entity_poly.pdbx_seq_one_letter_code
_entity_poly.pdbx_strand_id
1 'polypeptide(L)'
;SGSKHVYGFNVGSYDKKETLIIDPLLANTFIGGSDDDYGLSIALDGDRNVYITGDTYSSNYPTTSGAYDESHNGGSDVFVSRLNSNLSKVSSLPWLLLLLDD
;
A
#
# COMPACT_ATOMS: atom_id res chain seq x y z
N SER A 1 20.21 -21.23 36.00
CA SER A 1 18.97 -20.43 35.99
C SER A 1 19.11 -19.37 34.91
N GLY A 2 18.21 -19.31 33.93
CA GLY A 2 18.26 -18.32 32.85
C GLY A 2 17.35 -17.14 33.15
N SER A 3 17.81 -15.91 32.88
CA SER A 3 17.02 -14.69 33.01
C SER A 3 15.83 -14.73 32.06
N LYS A 4 14.60 -14.68 32.59
CA LYS A 4 13.41 -14.51 31.74
C LYS A 4 13.23 -13.03 31.44
N HIS A 5 13.47 -12.63 30.19
CA HIS A 5 13.06 -11.32 29.71
C HIS A 5 11.54 -11.29 29.52
N VAL A 6 10.89 -10.25 30.05
CA VAL A 6 9.45 -10.03 29.95
C VAL A 6 9.25 -8.67 29.31
N TYR A 7 8.42 -8.62 28.27
CA TYR A 7 8.03 -7.41 27.56
C TYR A 7 6.52 -7.22 27.68
N GLY A 8 6.05 -5.98 27.60
CA GLY A 8 4.63 -5.65 27.70
C GLY A 8 4.36 -4.20 27.32
N PHE A 9 3.08 -3.86 27.15
CA PHE A 9 2.63 -2.54 26.75
C PHE A 9 2.01 -1.80 27.94
N ASN A 10 2.32 -0.50 28.07
CA ASN A 10 1.56 0.38 28.95
C ASN A 10 0.22 0.70 28.29
N VAL A 11 -0.87 0.26 28.90
CA VAL A 11 -2.25 0.54 28.45
C VAL A 11 -2.98 1.36 29.52
N GLY A 12 -3.96 2.16 29.09
CA GLY A 12 -4.84 2.90 29.99
C GLY A 12 -5.81 2.00 30.75
N SER A 13 -6.71 2.60 31.53
CA SER A 13 -7.83 1.89 32.16
C SER A 13 -8.73 1.23 31.10
N TYR A 14 -9.02 -0.06 31.28
CA TYR A 14 -9.94 -0.84 30.44
C TYR A 14 -10.79 -1.76 31.32
N ASP A 15 -11.96 -2.20 30.84
CA ASP A 15 -12.75 -3.22 31.54
C ASP A 15 -12.12 -4.61 31.33
N LYS A 16 -11.75 -5.27 32.42
CA LYS A 16 -11.11 -6.60 32.41
C LYS A 16 -12.08 -7.75 32.12
N LYS A 17 -13.38 -7.48 31.98
CA LYS A 17 -14.39 -8.43 31.49
C LYS A 17 -14.47 -8.46 29.96
N GLU A 18 -14.05 -7.38 29.31
CA GLU A 18 -14.04 -7.24 27.86
C GLU A 18 -12.66 -7.60 27.28
N THR A 19 -12.63 -7.97 26.00
CA THR A 19 -11.38 -8.30 25.30
C THR A 19 -10.55 -7.04 25.04
N LEU A 20 -9.36 -6.96 25.64
CA LEU A 20 -8.37 -5.95 25.30
C LEU A 20 -7.66 -6.32 23.99
N ILE A 21 -8.05 -5.68 22.88
CA ILE A 21 -7.38 -5.81 21.60
C ILE A 21 -6.18 -4.86 21.56
N ILE A 22 -4.96 -5.42 21.48
CA ILE A 22 -3.73 -4.67 21.18
C ILE A 22 -3.33 -5.02 19.76
N ASP A 23 -3.88 -4.28 18.79
CA ASP A 23 -3.49 -4.38 17.39
C ASP A 23 -2.77 -3.09 16.95
N PRO A 24 -1.43 -3.11 16.79
CA PRO A 24 -0.68 -1.96 16.29
C PRO A 24 -0.82 -1.76 14.78
N LEU A 25 -1.46 -2.68 14.04
CA LEU A 25 -1.60 -2.64 12.59
C LEU A 25 -2.94 -2.02 12.18
N LEU A 26 -2.98 -0.68 12.04
CA LEU A 26 -4.20 0.03 11.64
C LEU A 26 -4.72 -0.35 10.24
N ALA A 27 -3.83 -0.67 9.32
CA ALA A 27 -4.14 -1.16 7.98
C ALA A 27 -2.92 -1.83 7.35
N ASN A 28 -3.16 -2.76 6.43
CA ASN A 28 -2.22 -3.24 5.43
C ASN A 28 -2.99 -3.55 4.14
N THR A 29 -2.28 -3.65 3.02
CA THR A 29 -2.85 -4.09 1.74
C THR A 29 -1.76 -4.74 0.89
N PHE A 30 -2.15 -5.44 -0.16
CA PHE A 30 -1.24 -5.97 -1.17
C PHE A 30 -1.51 -5.25 -2.50
N ILE A 31 -0.43 -4.89 -3.19
CA ILE A 31 -0.48 -4.32 -4.53
C ILE A 31 0.65 -4.93 -5.36
N GLY A 32 0.26 -5.55 -6.46
CA GLY A 32 1.10 -6.44 -7.26
C GLY A 32 0.25 -7.53 -7.94
N GLY A 33 0.86 -8.34 -8.80
CA GLY A 33 0.20 -9.31 -9.67
C GLY A 33 0.85 -10.70 -9.66
N SER A 34 1.10 -11.25 -10.84
CA SER A 34 1.52 -12.63 -11.10
C SER A 34 3.03 -12.86 -11.20
N ASP A 35 3.80 -11.78 -11.33
CA ASP A 35 5.25 -11.79 -11.57
C ASP A 35 5.92 -10.75 -10.64
N ASP A 36 7.19 -10.44 -10.87
CA ASP A 36 7.92 -9.44 -10.09
C ASP A 36 7.31 -8.03 -10.18
N ASP A 37 7.11 -7.39 -9.02
CA ASP A 37 6.68 -5.99 -8.90
C ASP A 37 7.58 -5.23 -7.91
N TYR A 38 8.17 -4.13 -8.35
CA TYR A 38 9.20 -3.40 -7.61
C TYR A 38 8.69 -2.02 -7.18
N GLY A 39 8.27 -1.89 -5.91
CA GLY A 39 7.94 -0.59 -5.32
C GLY A 39 9.19 0.24 -5.01
N LEU A 40 9.41 1.34 -5.74
CA LEU A 40 10.61 2.18 -5.66
C LEU A 40 10.46 3.41 -4.75
N SER A 41 9.25 3.97 -4.63
CA SER A 41 8.99 5.14 -3.79
C SER A 41 7.57 5.16 -3.22
N ILE A 42 7.39 5.87 -2.12
CA ILE A 42 6.10 6.08 -1.45
C ILE A 42 5.96 7.53 -0.98
N ALA A 43 4.80 8.15 -1.24
CA ALA A 43 4.47 9.51 -0.80
C ALA A 43 3.01 9.61 -0.32
N LEU A 44 2.71 10.68 0.43
CA LEU A 44 1.35 10.99 0.91
C LEU A 44 0.90 12.36 0.38
N ASP A 45 -0.38 12.49 0.04
CA ASP A 45 -1.02 13.80 -0.14
C ASP A 45 -1.64 14.35 1.16
N GLY A 46 -2.27 15.54 1.08
CA GLY A 46 -2.91 16.20 2.22
C GLY A 46 -4.09 15.44 2.82
N ASP A 47 -4.78 14.61 2.02
CA ASP A 47 -5.87 13.73 2.46
C ASP A 47 -5.35 12.36 2.95
N ARG A 48 -4.02 12.20 2.99
CA ARG A 48 -3.27 10.99 3.37
C ARG A 48 -3.50 9.81 2.42
N ASN A 49 -3.89 10.06 1.16
CA ASN A 49 -3.83 9.01 0.14
C ASN A 49 -2.37 8.66 -0.11
N VAL A 50 -2.11 7.38 -0.37
CA VAL A 50 -0.77 6.82 -0.55
C VAL A 50 -0.49 6.68 -2.04
N TYR A 51 0.62 7.25 -2.49
CA TYR A 51 1.12 7.11 -3.85
C TYR A 51 2.33 6.19 -3.82
N ILE A 52 2.34 5.18 -4.68
CA ILE A 52 3.47 4.25 -4.84
C ILE A 52 3.89 4.32 -6.31
N THR A 53 5.19 4.46 -6.55
CA THR A 53 5.78 4.39 -7.90
C THR A 53 6.71 3.20 -8.00
N GLY A 54 6.82 2.62 -9.19
CA GLY A 54 7.66 1.45 -9.39
C GLY A 54 7.49 0.82 -10.75
N ASP A 55 8.03 -0.39 -10.88
CA ASP A 55 8.02 -1.19 -12.10
C ASP A 55 7.22 -2.47 -11.89
N THR A 56 6.52 -2.95 -12.93
CA THR A 56 5.76 -4.20 -12.92
C THR A 56 6.05 -5.07 -14.14
N TYR A 57 6.38 -6.34 -13.88
CA TYR A 57 6.43 -7.41 -14.88
C TYR A 57 5.10 -8.18 -14.93
N SER A 58 4.14 -7.84 -14.05
CA SER A 58 2.86 -8.53 -13.90
C SER A 58 1.82 -8.10 -14.94
N SER A 59 1.51 -9.02 -15.86
CA SER A 59 0.42 -8.85 -16.84
C SER A 59 -0.99 -8.56 -16.26
N ASN A 60 -1.16 -8.77 -14.96
CA ASN A 60 -2.38 -8.56 -14.19
C ASN A 60 -2.18 -7.59 -13.00
N TYR A 61 -1.20 -6.68 -13.07
CA TYR A 61 -1.00 -5.65 -12.06
C TYR A 61 -2.31 -4.88 -11.79
N PRO A 62 -2.63 -4.47 -10.53
CA PRO A 62 -3.90 -3.81 -10.22
C PRO A 62 -4.08 -2.43 -10.90
N THR A 63 -4.79 -2.40 -12.02
CA THR A 63 -5.23 -1.18 -12.70
C THR A 63 -6.67 -0.78 -12.29
N THR A 64 -7.12 0.39 -12.75
CA THR A 64 -8.49 0.89 -12.55
C THR A 64 -9.03 1.44 -13.84
N SER A 65 -10.33 1.27 -14.12
CA SER A 65 -10.92 1.87 -15.32
C SER A 65 -10.74 3.39 -15.36
N GLY A 66 -10.28 3.90 -16.50
CA GLY A 66 -9.85 5.29 -16.69
C GLY A 66 -8.43 5.59 -16.20
N ALA A 67 -7.58 4.56 -16.00
CA ALA A 67 -6.14 4.75 -15.89
C ALA A 67 -5.54 5.20 -17.24
N TYR A 68 -4.30 5.71 -17.21
CA TYR A 68 -3.60 6.11 -18.44
C TYR A 68 -3.33 4.92 -19.35
N ASP A 69 -2.89 3.81 -18.76
CA ASP A 69 -2.93 2.48 -19.35
C ASP A 69 -3.64 1.51 -18.40
N GLU A 70 -4.39 0.58 -18.96
CA GLU A 70 -5.09 -0.50 -18.24
C GLU A 70 -4.50 -1.88 -18.55
N SER A 71 -3.52 -1.95 -19.45
CA SER A 71 -2.86 -3.14 -19.99
C SER A 71 -1.37 -3.17 -19.69
N HIS A 72 -0.81 -4.37 -19.62
CA HIS A 72 0.64 -4.60 -19.60
C HIS A 72 1.16 -4.79 -21.03
N ASN A 73 2.18 -4.05 -21.43
CA ASN A 73 2.54 -3.85 -22.84
C ASN A 73 3.85 -4.51 -23.27
N GLY A 74 4.58 -5.20 -22.39
CA GLY A 74 5.86 -5.77 -22.77
C GLY A 74 6.58 -6.55 -21.67
N GLY A 75 7.84 -6.18 -21.43
CA GLY A 75 8.65 -6.80 -20.38
C GLY A 75 8.33 -6.23 -19.00
N SER A 76 8.50 -4.92 -18.86
CA SER A 76 8.26 -4.17 -17.62
C SER A 76 7.58 -2.85 -17.96
N ASP A 77 6.56 -2.48 -17.20
CA ASP A 77 5.89 -1.19 -17.31
C ASP A 77 6.06 -0.38 -16.01
N VAL A 78 6.14 0.94 -16.13
CA VAL A 78 6.19 1.86 -14.98
C VAL A 78 4.77 2.12 -14.47
N PHE A 79 4.56 2.06 -13.16
CA PHE A 79 3.27 2.39 -12.53
C PHE A 79 3.36 3.60 -11.59
N VAL A 80 2.23 4.30 -11.46
CA VAL A 80 1.95 5.28 -10.39
C VAL A 80 0.59 4.95 -9.78
N SER A 81 0.60 4.25 -8.65
CA SER A 81 -0.59 3.70 -8.00
C SER A 81 -1.01 4.56 -6.80
N ARG A 82 -2.26 5.04 -6.79
CA ARG A 82 -2.83 5.77 -5.65
C ARG A 82 -3.81 4.93 -4.85
N LEU A 83 -3.46 4.59 -3.61
CA LEU A 83 -4.33 3.97 -2.62
C LEU A 83 -4.99 5.05 -1.75
N ASN A 84 -6.23 4.83 -1.33
CA ASN A 84 -6.89 5.71 -0.36
C ASN A 84 -6.26 5.61 1.05
N SER A 85 -6.55 6.58 1.92
CA SER A 85 -5.90 6.73 3.24
C SER A 85 -6.13 5.60 4.27
N ASN A 86 -6.99 4.63 3.96
CA ASN A 86 -7.19 3.40 4.73
C ASN A 86 -6.75 2.12 3.98
N LEU A 87 -6.04 2.27 2.86
CA LEU A 87 -5.48 1.19 2.02
C LEU A 87 -6.51 0.19 1.43
N SER A 88 -7.81 0.50 1.51
CA SER A 88 -8.89 -0.38 1.07
C SER A 88 -9.21 -0.35 -0.43
N LYS A 89 -8.72 0.68 -1.15
CA LYS A 89 -8.97 0.86 -2.59
C LYS A 89 -7.80 1.54 -3.29
N VAL A 90 -7.38 0.98 -4.43
CA VAL A 90 -6.71 1.76 -5.48
C VAL A 90 -7.75 2.71 -6.09
N SER A 91 -7.36 3.94 -6.41
CA SER A 91 -8.27 4.98 -6.87
C SER A 91 -7.63 5.79 -8.00
N SER A 92 -8.26 5.77 -9.17
CA SER A 92 -7.83 6.56 -10.33
C SER A 92 -7.73 8.05 -9.99
N LEU A 93 -6.69 8.70 -10.51
CA LEU A 93 -6.64 10.14 -10.66
C LEU A 93 -7.03 10.49 -12.10
N PRO A 94 -8.23 11.04 -12.33
CA PRO A 94 -8.47 11.73 -13.58
C PRO A 94 -7.68 13.05 -13.53
N TRP A 95 -6.66 13.17 -14.39
CA TRP A 95 -5.84 14.37 -14.68
C TRP A 95 -4.80 14.81 -13.61
N LEU A 96 -3.58 14.25 -13.66
CA LEU A 96 -2.34 14.99 -13.31
C LEU A 96 -1.11 14.48 -14.12
N LEU A 97 -0.07 15.32 -14.22
CA LEU A 97 0.89 15.46 -15.33
C LEU A 97 2.29 15.76 -14.71
N LEU A 98 3.47 15.34 -15.17
CA LEU A 98 3.98 14.71 -16.41
C LEU A 98 5.37 14.05 -16.13
N LEU A 99 5.93 13.29 -17.10
CA LEU A 99 7.33 12.80 -17.24
C LEU A 99 7.72 11.57 -16.37
N LEU A 100 8.46 10.57 -16.88
CA LEU A 100 9.21 10.42 -18.15
C LEU A 100 8.85 9.12 -18.89
N ASP A 101 8.62 9.22 -20.21
CA ASP A 101 9.05 8.17 -21.14
C ASP A 101 10.52 8.46 -21.50
N ASP A 102 11.33 7.41 -21.64
CA ASP A 102 12.54 7.33 -22.48
C ASP A 102 12.66 5.86 -22.97
#